data_AF-A0AAE2YHD2-F1
#
_entry.id   AF-A0AAE2YHD2-F1
#
_cell.length_a   1.000
_cell.length_b   1.000
_cell.length_c   1.000
_cell.angle_alpha   90.00
_cell.angle_beta   90.00
_cell.angle_gamma   90.00
#
_symmetry.space_group_name_H-M   'P 1'
#
loop_
_entity.id
_entity.type
_entity.pdbx_description
1 polymer ?
#
loop_
_entity_poly.entity_id
_entity_poly.type
_entity_poly.pdbx_seq_one_letter_code
_entity_poly.pdbx_strand_id
1 'polypeptide(L)'
;MSESSYQVRSYKVKHNCDVKWFLEAYRWLLQRAIDETWKNITWKEKIIKKRLIPIIPKSNEFKRNLRNSLLRNWVFCAHYADSAIKQAYSILKSWRRNYLKGRRAKTKPVVKKKFVRVKETLYS
;
A
#
# COMPACT_ATOMS: atom_id res chain seq x y z
N MET A 1 13.29 24.90 -11.12
CA MET A 1 11.98 24.36 -10.67
C MET A 1 11.90 24.58 -9.17
N SER A 2 11.06 25.51 -8.72
CA SER A 2 10.96 25.84 -7.30
C SER A 2 10.41 24.63 -6.52
N GLU A 3 11.15 24.20 -5.50
CA GLU A 3 10.62 23.30 -4.48
C GLU A 3 9.53 24.06 -3.72
N SER A 4 8.27 23.88 -4.12
CA SER A 4 7.18 24.28 -3.24
C SER A 4 7.28 23.45 -1.97
N SER A 5 7.65 24.09 -0.86
CA SER A 5 7.68 23.48 0.46
C SER A 5 6.25 23.27 0.93
N TYR A 6 5.61 22.18 0.48
CA TYR A 6 4.29 21.79 0.97
C TYR A 6 4.33 21.70 2.49
N GLN A 7 3.72 22.67 3.18
CA GLN A 7 3.63 22.65 4.62
C GLN A 7 2.62 21.56 5.03
N VAL A 8 3.14 20.44 5.53
CA VAL A 8 2.30 19.37 6.07
C VAL A 8 1.87 19.75 7.49
N ARG A 9 0.57 20.00 7.66
CA ARG A 9 -0.04 20.26 8.97
C ARG A 9 -0.84 19.04 9.42
N SER A 10 -0.77 18.73 10.71
CA SER A 10 -1.57 17.67 11.33
C SER A 10 -2.44 18.24 12.42
N TYR A 11 -3.74 17.95 12.36
CA TYR A 11 -4.71 18.40 13.34
C TYR A 11 -5.33 17.20 14.06
N LYS A 12 -5.61 17.37 15.36
CA LYS A 12 -6.42 16.41 16.12
C LYS A 12 -7.86 16.89 16.09
N VAL A 13 -8.74 16.13 15.43
CA VAL A 13 -10.17 16.45 15.34
C VAL A 13 -10.92 15.52 16.29
N LYS A 14 -11.74 16.09 17.19
CA LYS A 14 -12.68 15.31 18.00
C LYS A 14 -13.90 14.97 17.15
N HIS A 15 -14.33 13.71 17.16
CA HIS A 15 -15.53 13.25 16.46
C HIS A 15 -16.23 12.16 17.27
N ASN A 16 -17.53 12.00 17.09
CA ASN A 16 -18.32 10.95 17.73
C ASN A 16 -18.62 9.76 16.79
N CYS A 17 -18.13 9.81 15.54
CA CYS A 17 -18.33 8.73 14.56
C CYS A 17 -17.58 7.44 14.95
N ASP A 18 -18.25 6.29 14.90
CA ASP A 18 -17.57 4.99 15.02
C ASP A 18 -16.91 4.61 13.69
N VAL A 19 -15.60 4.86 13.62
CA VAL A 19 -14.77 4.52 12.46
C VAL A 19 -13.93 3.25 12.69
N LYS A 20 -14.07 2.57 13.84
CA LYS A 20 -13.18 1.45 14.21
C LYS A 20 -13.26 0.32 13.21
N TRP A 21 -14.49 -0.07 12.85
CA TRP A 21 -14.72 -1.16 11.90
C TRP A 21 -14.18 -0.82 10.50
N PHE A 22 -14.39 0.42 10.06
CA PHE A 22 -13.85 0.89 8.78
C PHE A 22 -12.32 0.86 8.74
N LEU A 23 -11.66 1.39 9.77
CA LEU A 23 -10.20 1.38 9.84
C LEU A 23 -9.64 -0.04 9.91
N GLU A 24 -10.34 -0.96 10.58
CA GLU A 24 -9.97 -2.37 10.64
C GLU A 24 -10.12 -3.04 9.27
N ALA A 25 -11.28 -2.88 8.63
CA ALA A 25 -11.54 -3.41 7.30
C ALA A 25 -10.53 -2.90 6.27
N TYR A 26 -10.21 -1.60 6.29
CA TYR A 26 -9.19 -1.03 5.41
C TYR A 26 -7.79 -1.57 5.71
N ARG A 27 -7.43 -1.79 6.99
CA ARG A 27 -6.16 -2.42 7.37
C ARG A 27 -6.04 -3.81 6.74
N TRP A 28 -7.10 -4.62 6.82
CA TRP A 28 -7.15 -5.95 6.20
C TRP A 28 -7.09 -5.87 4.67
N LEU A 29 -7.82 -4.96 4.05
CA LEU A 29 -7.79 -4.73 2.60
C LEU A 29 -6.38 -4.38 2.11
N LEU A 30 -5.70 -3.47 2.82
CA LEU A 30 -4.34 -3.07 2.51
C LEU A 30 -3.35 -4.23 2.70
N GLN A 31 -3.50 -5.03 3.75
CA GLN A 31 -2.67 -6.21 3.95
C GLN A 31 -2.87 -7.23 2.83
N ARG A 32 -4.12 -7.52 2.43
CA ARG A 32 -4.43 -8.40 1.29
C ARG A 32 -3.80 -7.89 0.00
N ALA A 33 -3.84 -6.57 -0.24
CA ALA A 33 -3.20 -5.98 -1.42
C ALA A 33 -1.67 -6.20 -1.42
N ILE A 34 -1.02 -6.07 -0.26
CA ILE A 34 0.41 -6.37 -0.09
C ILE A 34 0.67 -7.86 -0.31
N ASP A 35 -0.16 -8.74 0.25
CA ASP A 35 -0.01 -10.18 0.18
C ASP A 35 -0.08 -10.70 -1.24
N GLU A 36 -1.12 -10.31 -1.98
CA GLU A 36 -1.30 -10.71 -3.38
C GLU A 36 -0.19 -10.15 -4.28
N THR A 37 0.22 -8.90 -4.05
CA THR A 37 1.35 -8.33 -4.80
C THR A 37 2.66 -9.05 -4.47
N TRP A 38 2.88 -9.39 -3.19
CA TRP A 38 4.08 -10.08 -2.72
C TRP A 38 4.23 -11.49 -3.32
N LYS A 39 3.14 -12.27 -3.35
CA LYS A 39 3.10 -13.61 -3.96
C LYS A 39 3.55 -13.59 -5.42
N ASN A 40 3.26 -12.51 -6.13
CA ASN A 40 3.56 -12.33 -7.56
C ASN A 40 4.89 -11.57 -7.81
N ILE A 41 5.74 -11.39 -6.80
CA ILE A 41 7.09 -10.82 -6.99
C ILE A 41 8.00 -11.87 -7.63
N THR A 42 8.58 -11.53 -8.78
CA THR A 42 9.63 -12.34 -9.40
C THR A 42 11.01 -11.89 -8.92
N TRP A 43 11.95 -12.83 -8.81
CA TRP A 43 13.30 -12.57 -8.31
C TRP A 43 14.29 -12.84 -9.44
N LYS A 44 14.99 -11.80 -9.90
CA LYS A 44 16.06 -11.98 -10.89
C LYS A 44 17.38 -12.29 -10.20
N GLU A 45 18.12 -13.23 -10.77
CA GLU A 45 19.50 -13.62 -10.42
C GLU A 45 20.55 -12.58 -10.79
N LYS A 46 20.18 -11.30 -10.73
CA LYS A 46 21.17 -10.22 -10.75
C LYS A 46 21.51 -9.92 -9.31
N ILE A 47 22.73 -10.24 -8.90
CA ILE A 47 23.15 -10.07 -7.52
C ILE A 47 23.64 -8.64 -7.32
N ILE A 48 22.90 -7.82 -6.57
CA ILE A 48 23.39 -6.54 -6.04
C ILE A 48 23.76 -6.77 -4.58
N LYS A 49 25.03 -6.57 -4.21
CA LYS A 49 25.51 -6.74 -2.82
C LYS A 49 25.07 -8.08 -2.21
N LYS A 50 25.27 -9.19 -2.93
CA LYS A 50 24.87 -10.56 -2.53
C LYS A 50 23.34 -10.78 -2.39
N ARG A 51 22.50 -10.00 -3.09
CA ARG A 51 21.03 -10.12 -3.02
C ARG A 51 20.36 -10.17 -4.40
N LEU A 52 19.35 -11.04 -4.53
CA LEU A 52 18.45 -11.12 -5.69
C LEU A 52 17.61 -9.85 -5.84
N ILE A 53 17.35 -9.40 -7.07
CA ILE A 53 16.53 -8.20 -7.31
C ILE A 53 15.05 -8.58 -7.39
N PRO A 54 14.18 -8.06 -6.49
CA PRO A 54 12.74 -8.24 -6.60
C PRO A 54 12.16 -7.33 -7.68
N ILE A 55 11.33 -7.91 -8.54
CA ILE A 55 10.51 -7.24 -9.54
C ILE A 55 9.07 -7.29 -9.06
N ILE A 56 8.57 -6.12 -8.68
CA ILE A 56 7.18 -5.95 -8.27
C ILE A 56 6.32 -5.88 -9.54
N PRO A 57 5.26 -6.69 -9.67
CA PRO A 57 4.38 -6.67 -10.84
C PRO A 57 3.70 -5.31 -10.96
N LYS A 58 3.65 -4.73 -12.17
CA LYS A 58 3.11 -3.39 -12.41
C LYS A 58 2.15 -3.29 -13.59
N SER A 59 1.90 -4.40 -14.29
CA SER A 59 1.02 -4.42 -15.45
C SER A 59 -0.38 -3.96 -15.07
N ASN A 60 -1.07 -3.32 -16.01
CA ASN A 60 -2.43 -2.84 -15.80
C ASN A 60 -3.39 -4.01 -15.57
N GLU A 61 -3.19 -5.12 -16.29
CA GLU A 61 -3.93 -6.36 -16.09
C GLU A 61 -3.78 -6.90 -14.66
N PHE A 62 -2.56 -6.99 -14.14
CA PHE A 62 -2.34 -7.41 -12.76
C PHE A 62 -3.06 -6.51 -11.77
N LYS A 63 -2.97 -5.18 -11.94
CA LYS A 63 -3.65 -4.22 -11.06
C LYS A 63 -5.17 -4.35 -11.16
N ARG A 64 -5.73 -4.60 -12.35
CA ARG A 64 -7.16 -4.82 -12.56
C ARG A 64 -7.62 -6.09 -11.84
N ASN A 65 -6.88 -7.19 -11.99
CA ASN A 65 -7.19 -8.46 -11.32
C ASN A 65 -7.07 -8.35 -9.80
N LEU A 66 -6.03 -7.67 -9.31
CA LEU A 66 -5.86 -7.35 -7.90
C LEU A 66 -7.05 -6.56 -7.36
N ARG A 67 -7.47 -5.50 -8.08
CA ARG A 67 -8.64 -4.70 -7.71
C ARG A 67 -9.91 -5.55 -7.62
N ASN A 68 -10.18 -6.36 -8.64
CA ASN A 68 -11.35 -7.23 -8.67
C ASN A 68 -11.35 -8.22 -7.48
N SER A 69 -10.19 -8.80 -7.16
CA SER A 69 -10.03 -9.70 -6.00
C SER A 69 -10.29 -8.99 -4.66
N LEU A 70 -9.79 -7.76 -4.51
CA LEU A 70 -10.00 -6.96 -3.30
C LEU A 70 -11.47 -6.56 -3.11
N LEU A 71 -12.21 -6.34 -4.19
CA LEU A 71 -13.62 -5.93 -4.14
C LEU A 71 -14.60 -7.05 -3.77
N ARG A 72 -14.26 -8.34 -3.99
CA ARG A 72 -15.20 -9.47 -3.79
C ARG A 72 -15.84 -9.51 -2.40
N ASN A 73 -15.11 -9.09 -1.36
CA ASN A 73 -15.60 -9.06 0.03
C ASN A 73 -15.47 -7.66 0.64
N TRP A 74 -15.60 -6.61 -0.18
CA TRP A 74 -15.45 -5.23 0.26
C TRP A 74 -16.82 -4.55 0.34
N VAL A 75 -17.10 -3.97 1.51
CA VAL A 75 -18.41 -3.44 1.91
C VAL A 75 -18.49 -1.91 1.87
N PHE A 76 -17.36 -1.22 1.70
CA PHE A 76 -17.32 0.24 1.58
C PHE A 76 -17.13 0.68 0.12
N CYS A 77 -17.05 1.98 -0.11
CA CYS A 77 -16.83 2.55 -1.44
C CYS A 77 -15.62 1.93 -2.15
N ALA A 78 -15.79 1.59 -3.43
CA ALA A 78 -14.78 0.89 -4.23
C ALA A 78 -13.45 1.66 -4.36
N HIS A 79 -13.48 2.99 -4.29
CA HIS A 79 -12.27 3.82 -4.38
C HIS A 79 -11.26 3.55 -3.24
N TYR A 80 -11.71 2.98 -2.12
CA TYR A 80 -10.79 2.56 -1.04
C TYR A 80 -9.93 1.36 -1.45
N ALA A 81 -10.41 0.49 -2.33
CA ALA A 81 -9.57 -0.56 -2.92
C ALA A 81 -8.46 0.05 -3.79
N ASP A 82 -8.78 1.06 -4.60
CA ASP A 82 -7.79 1.78 -5.41
C ASP A 82 -6.76 2.51 -4.52
N SER A 83 -7.23 3.13 -3.43
CA SER A 83 -6.35 3.72 -2.41
C SER A 83 -5.44 2.68 -1.75
N ALA A 84 -5.98 1.51 -1.37
CA ALA A 84 -5.22 0.43 -0.76
C ALA A 84 -4.15 -0.12 -1.73
N ILE A 85 -4.47 -0.31 -3.01
CA ILE A 85 -3.50 -0.70 -4.04
C ILE A 85 -2.37 0.33 -4.12
N LYS A 86 -2.70 1.62 -4.23
CA LYS A 86 -1.70 2.69 -4.28
C LYS A 86 -0.77 2.67 -3.05
N GLN A 87 -1.33 2.47 -1.87
CA GLN A 87 -0.58 2.39 -0.62
C GLN A 87 0.29 1.14 -0.53
N ALA A 88 -0.21 -0.03 -0.96
CA ALA A 88 0.54 -1.28 -1.01
C ALA A 88 1.79 -1.13 -1.90
N TYR A 89 1.64 -0.54 -3.08
CA TYR A 89 2.77 -0.26 -3.97
C TYR A 89 3.80 0.70 -3.36
N SER A 90 3.34 1.72 -2.62
CA SER A 90 4.24 2.64 -1.92
C SER A 90 5.07 1.91 -0.85
N ILE A 91 4.42 1.07 -0.05
CA ILE A 91 5.05 0.23 0.98
C ILE A 91 6.07 -0.72 0.35
N LEU A 92 5.69 -1.44 -0.71
CA LEU A 92 6.57 -2.39 -1.40
C LEU A 92 7.75 -1.72 -2.10
N LYS A 93 7.56 -0.53 -2.69
CA LYS A 93 8.67 0.27 -3.26
C LYS A 93 9.66 0.69 -2.17
N SER A 94 9.17 1.13 -1.02
CA SER A 94 10.01 1.48 0.13
C SER A 94 10.76 0.26 0.69
N TRP A 95 10.06 -0.87 0.86
CA TRP A 95 10.68 -2.13 1.25
C TRP A 95 11.77 -2.54 0.27
N ARG A 96 11.50 -2.57 -1.04
CA ARG A 96 12.47 -2.92 -2.10
C ARG A 96 13.72 -2.06 -2.01
N ARG A 97 13.55 -0.74 -1.87
CA ARG A 97 14.67 0.20 -1.72
C ARG A 97 15.54 -0.16 -0.51
N ASN A 98 14.93 -0.44 0.64
CA ASN A 98 15.67 -0.76 1.86
C ASN A 98 16.29 -2.16 1.83
N TYR A 99 15.62 -3.13 1.20
CA TYR A 99 16.13 -4.48 0.99
C TYR A 99 17.39 -4.47 0.12
N LEU A 100 17.38 -3.72 -0.99
CA LEU A 100 18.55 -3.56 -1.87
C LEU A 100 19.71 -2.81 -1.18
N LYS A 101 19.40 -1.94 -0.22
CA LYS A 101 20.41 -1.28 0.64
C LYS A 101 20.94 -2.16 1.77
N GLY A 102 20.42 -3.38 1.93
CA GLY A 102 20.79 -4.27 3.04
C GLY A 102 20.12 -3.96 4.38
N ARG A 103 19.28 -2.93 4.46
CA ARG A 103 18.61 -2.47 5.70
C ARG A 103 17.39 -3.30 6.08
N ARG A 104 16.91 -4.17 5.20
CA ARG A 104 15.76 -5.06 5.44
C ARG A 104 16.00 -6.45 4.88
N ALA A 105 15.44 -7.47 5.54
CA ALA A 105 15.45 -8.85 5.08
C ALA A 105 14.41 -9.12 3.98
N LYS A 106 14.42 -10.33 3.41
CA LYS A 106 13.44 -10.85 2.44
C LYS A 106 12.10 -11.18 3.12
N THR A 107 11.60 -10.27 3.94
CA THR A 107 10.39 -10.44 4.76
C THR A 107 9.28 -9.54 4.25
N LYS A 108 8.08 -10.10 4.08
CA LYS A 108 6.89 -9.38 3.63
C LYS A 108 6.51 -8.27 4.63
N PRO A 109 6.19 -7.04 4.16
CA PRO A 109 5.67 -5.99 5.03
C PRO A 109 4.31 -6.36 5.66
N VAL A 110 4.11 -5.94 6.92
CA VAL A 110 2.85 -6.14 7.67
C VAL A 110 2.28 -4.80 8.12
N VAL A 111 0.98 -4.59 7.89
CA VAL A 111 0.24 -3.39 8.29
C VAL A 111 -0.29 -3.55 9.71
N LYS A 112 0.43 -2.98 10.67
CA LYS A 112 0.04 -2.97 12.08
C LYS A 112 -0.90 -1.82 12.43
N LYS A 113 -0.67 -0.64 11.86
CA LYS A 113 -1.44 0.57 12.20
C LYS A 113 -2.79 0.59 11.48
N LYS A 114 -3.83 0.95 12.22
CA LYS A 114 -5.16 1.26 11.69
C LYS A 114 -5.16 2.71 11.20
N PHE A 115 -5.26 2.91 9.90
CA PHE A 115 -5.34 4.23 9.29
C PHE A 115 -5.96 4.09 7.90
N VAL A 116 -6.52 5.18 7.39
CA VAL A 116 -6.98 5.27 6.00
C VAL A 116 -6.48 6.58 5.40
N ARG A 117 -6.21 6.58 4.11
CA ARG A 117 -5.94 7.82 3.36
C ARG A 117 -7.15 8.13 2.49
N VAL A 118 -7.83 9.22 2.83
CA VAL A 118 -8.97 9.75 2.07
C VAL A 118 -8.42 10.75 1.05
N LYS A 119 -8.97 10.72 -0.16
CA LYS A 119 -8.66 11.72 -1.19
C LYS A 119 -9.41 13.01 -0.87
N GLU A 120 -8.76 14.14 -1.14
CA GLU A 120 -9.34 15.47 -0.97
C GLU A 120 -10.65 15.64 -1.72
N THR A 121 -10.73 15.10 -2.93
CA THR A 121 -11.93 15.13 -3.79
C THR A 121 -13.14 14.36 -3.26
N LEU A 122 -13.08 13.80 -2.04
CA LEU A 122 -14.17 13.03 -1.42
C LEU A 122 -14.85 13.79 -0.27
N TYR A 123 -14.26 14.89 0.20
CA TYR A 123 -14.84 15.76 1.21
C TYR A 123 -14.83 17.18 0.65
N SER A 124 -15.91 17.51 -0.05
CA SER A 124 -16.19 18.86 -0.56
C SER A 124 -17.39 19.42 0.20
#